data_AF-A0ABD3W261-F1
#
_entry.id   AF-A0ABD3W261-F1
#
_cell.length_a   1.000
_cell.length_b   1.000
_cell.length_c   1.000
_cell.angle_alpha   90.00
_cell.angle_beta   90.00
_cell.angle_gamma   90.00
#
_symmetry.space_group_name_H-M   'P 1'
#
loop_
_entity.id
_entity.type
_entity.pdbx_description
1 polymer ?
#
loop_
_entity_poly.entity_id
_entity_poly.type
_entity_poly.pdbx_seq_one_letter_code
_entity_poly.pdbx_strand_id
1 'polypeptide(L)' 'IDCGVPLNIPGNSTIMFSMGLSGNTSYNATFTIHCNTGFRYTHPGNETSRCGNEGHWTDYPGLCE' A
#
# COMPACT_ATOMS: atom_id res chain seq x y z
N ILE A 1 2.07 -13.48 10.57
CA ILE A 1 1.37 -12.19 10.63
C ILE A 1 0.97 -11.88 9.21
N ASP A 2 -0.33 -11.88 8.95
CA ASP A 2 -0.91 -11.55 7.64
C ASP A 2 -1.67 -10.25 7.79
N CYS A 3 -1.28 -9.24 7.00
CA CYS A 3 -1.96 -7.95 6.93
C CYS A 3 -3.11 -7.93 5.91
N GLY A 4 -3.25 -9.00 5.11
CA GLY A 4 -4.22 -9.08 4.04
C GLY A 4 -4.05 -8.00 2.97
N VAL A 5 -5.12 -7.79 2.20
CA VAL A 5 -5.14 -6.76 1.15
C VAL A 5 -5.41 -5.38 1.78
N PRO A 6 -4.65 -4.33 1.42
CA PRO A 6 -4.92 -2.98 1.90
C PRO A 6 -6.28 -2.47 1.40
N LEU A 7 -7.13 -2.01 2.32
CA LEU A 7 -8.55 -1.68 2.08
C LEU A 7 -8.81 -0.24 1.58
N ASN A 8 -7.79 0.62 1.49
CA ASN A 8 -7.95 2.02 1.07
C ASN A 8 -6.98 2.37 -0.07
N ILE A 9 -7.10 1.65 -1.18
CA ILE A 9 -6.31 1.94 -2.38
C ILE A 9 -7.12 2.92 -3.24
N PRO A 10 -6.60 4.13 -3.52
CA PRO A 10 -7.26 5.03 -4.45
C PRO A 10 -7.30 4.37 -5.83
N GLY A 11 -8.48 4.28 -6.45
CA GLY A 11 -8.65 3.65 -7.77
C GLY A 11 -7.82 4.32 -8.88
N ASN A 12 -7.34 5.54 -8.62
CA ASN A 12 -6.44 6.29 -9.48
C ASN A 12 -4.95 5.95 -9.25
N SER A 13 -4.66 4.80 -8.64
CA SER A 13 -3.30 4.35 -8.36
C SER A 13 -3.09 2.88 -8.69
N THR A 14 -1.83 2.52 -8.92
CA THR A 14 -1.36 1.15 -9.09
C THR A 14 -0.59 0.73 -7.85
N ILE A 15 -0.89 -0.45 -7.30
CA ILE A 15 -0.18 -1.03 -6.16
C ILE A 15 0.84 -2.06 -6.63
N MET A 16 2.02 -2.04 -6.02
CA MET A 16 3.08 -3.01 -6.25
C MET A 16 3.47 -3.63 -4.92
N PHE A 17 3.18 -4.91 -4.74
CA PHE A 17 3.61 -5.65 -3.56
C PHE A 17 5.05 -6.15 -3.74
N SER A 18 5.88 -6.05 -2.71
CA SER A 18 7.24 -6.60 -2.73
C SER A 18 7.29 -8.13 -2.61
N MET A 19 6.16 -8.75 -2.26
CA MET A 19 5.96 -10.18 -2.14
C MET A 19 4.75 -10.57 -2.98
N GLY A 20 4.80 -11.71 -3.66
CA GLY A 20 3.76 -12.12 -4.62
C GLY A 20 2.33 -12.04 -4.05
N LEU A 21 1.38 -11.70 -4.93
CA LEU A 21 -0.08 -11.57 -4.70
C LEU A 21 -0.79 -12.85 -4.23
N SER A 22 -0.08 -13.86 -3.71
CA SER A 22 -0.72 -14.90 -2.91
C SER A 22 -1.20 -14.21 -1.65
N GLY A 23 -2.52 -14.10 -1.44
CA GLY A 23 -3.19 -13.32 -0.38
C GLY A 23 -2.79 -13.60 1.08
N ASN A 24 -1.66 -14.26 1.33
CA ASN A 24 -0.93 -14.34 2.58
C ASN A 24 0.26 -13.37 2.55
N THR A 25 0.03 -12.15 3.01
CA THR A 25 1.13 -11.25 3.37
C THR A 25 1.87 -11.72 4.62
N SER A 26 3.12 -11.31 4.77
CA SER A 26 3.97 -11.66 5.91
C SER A 26 4.35 -10.42 6.72
N TYR A 27 4.79 -10.63 7.97
CA TYR A 27 5.43 -9.57 8.74
C TYR A 27 6.56 -8.95 7.91
N ASN A 28 6.66 -7.61 7.86
CA ASN A 28 7.63 -6.89 7.03
C ASN A 28 7.35 -6.93 5.51
N ALA A 29 6.17 -7.38 5.09
CA ALA A 29 5.67 -7.08 3.75
C ALA A 29 5.72 -5.60 3.47
N THR A 30 6.00 -5.23 2.22
CA THR A 30 5.79 -3.85 1.78
C THR A 30 4.95 -3.80 0.52
N PHE A 31 4.19 -2.73 0.37
CA PHE A 31 3.61 -2.37 -0.92
C PHE A 31 3.87 -0.91 -1.21
N THR A 32 4.04 -0.60 -2.47
CA THR A 32 4.24 0.75 -2.97
C THR A 32 3.04 1.13 -3.82
N ILE A 33 2.53 2.33 -3.61
CA ILE A 33 1.48 2.94 -4.44
C ILE A 33 2.14 3.86 -5.46
N HIS A 34 1.61 3.85 -6.68
CA HIS A 34 2.00 4.76 -7.73
C HIS A 34 0.75 5.41 -8.33
N CYS A 35 0.65 6.73 -8.30
CA CYS A 35 -0.49 7.41 -8.93
C CYS A 35 -0.45 7.22 -10.47
N ASN A 36 -1.61 6.93 -11.05
CA ASN A 36 -1.76 6.83 -12.49
C ASN A 36 -1.51 8.20 -13.15
N THR A 37 -1.18 8.20 -14.44
CA THR A 37 -0.95 9.43 -15.21
C THR A 37 -2.14 10.38 -15.10
N GLY A 38 -1.88 11.60 -14.64
CA GLY A 38 -2.89 12.64 -14.44
C GLY A 38 -3.29 12.85 -12.98
N PHE A 39 -2.91 11.95 -12.08
CA PHE A 39 -3.19 12.05 -10.65
C PHE A 39 -1.91 12.35 -9.86
N ARG A 40 -2.06 13.02 -8.73
CA ARG A 40 -0.94 13.37 -7.86
C ARG A 40 -1.25 12.95 -6.44
N TYR A 41 -0.20 12.63 -5.68
CA TYR A 41 -0.35 12.42 -4.25
C TYR A 41 -0.87 13.70 -3.62
N THR A 42 -2.03 13.63 -2.97
CA THR A 42 -2.64 14.79 -2.32
C THR A 42 -1.99 15.11 -1.00
N HIS A 43 -1.30 14.13 -0.41
CA HIS A 43 -0.54 14.29 0.82
C HIS A 43 0.90 13.83 0.62
N PRO A 44 1.88 14.46 1.32
CA PRO A 44 3.26 13.98 1.38
C PRO A 44 3.37 12.71 2.26
N GLY A 45 2.49 11.73 2.04
CA GLY A 45 2.53 10.43 2.70
C GLY A 45 3.61 9.53 2.10
N ASN A 46 4.02 8.50 2.82
CA ASN A 46 4.98 7.54 2.28
C ASN A 46 4.34 6.79 1.12
N GLU A 47 4.99 6.77 -0.05
CA GLU A 47 4.55 5.96 -1.19
C GLU A 47 4.55 4.46 -0.86
N THR A 48 5.27 4.07 0.20
CA THR A 48 5.47 2.68 0.61
C THR A 48 4.93 2.43 2.02
N SER A 49 4.10 1.40 2.14
CA SER A 49 3.55 0.91 3.39
C SER A 49 4.22 -0.39 3.80
N ARG A 50 4.25 -0.68 5.11
CA ARG A 50 4.79 -1.92 5.66
C ARG A 50 3.76 -2.65 6.52
N CYS A 51 3.77 -3.97 6.46
CA CYS A 51 2.98 -4.82 7.34
C CYS A 51 3.62 -4.87 8.73
N GLY A 52 2.92 -4.29 9.70
CA GLY A 52 3.33 -4.23 11.09
C GLY A 52 3.17 -5.57 11.81
N ASN A 53 3.67 -5.63 13.04
CA ASN A 53 3.49 -6.78 13.92
C ASN A 53 2.04 -7.01 14.35
N GLU A 54 1.19 -5.98 14.29
CA GLU A 54 -0.24 -6.06 14.60
C GLU A 54 -1.09 -6.67 13.48
N GLY A 55 -0.47 -7.03 12.34
CA GLY A 55 -1.23 -7.49 11.17
C GLY A 55 -1.96 -6.36 10.45
N HIS A 56 -1.50 -5.13 10.64
CA HIS A 56 -2.06 -3.93 10.02
C HIS A 56 -0.96 -3.19 9.24
N TRP A 57 -1.33 -2.52 8.16
CA TRP A 57 -0.43 -1.68 7.38
C TRP A 57 -0.16 -0.37 8.15
N THR A 58 1.11 -0.07 8.40
CA THR A 58 1.52 0.96 9.38
C THR A 58 1.50 2.39 8.85
N ASP A 59 1.44 2.57 7.53
CA ASP A 59 1.46 3.88 6.87
C ASP A 59 0.54 3.75 5.65
N TYR A 60 -0.45 4.62 5.48
CA TYR A 60 -1.30 4.57 4.28
C TYR A 60 -0.73 5.52 3.24
N PRO A 61 -0.42 5.05 2.02
CA PRO A 61 0.14 5.94 1.02
C PRO A 61 -0.94 6.94 0.63
N GLY A 62 -0.51 8.17 0.39
CA GLY A 62 -1.42 9.29 0.11
C GLY A 62 -2.44 8.95 -0.97
N LEU A 63 -3.64 9.51 -0.84
CA LEU A 63 -4.67 9.40 -1.87
C LEU A 63 -4.17 10.05 -3.17
N CYS A 64 -4.49 9.44 -4.30
CA CYS A 64 -4.25 9.98 -5.63
C CYS A 64 -5.53 10.68 -6.10
N GLU A 65 -5.50 12.01 -6.20
CA GLU A 65 -6.58 12.84 -6.75
C GLU A 65 -6.09 13.71 -7.92
#